data_AF-A0AA38CL66-F1
#
_entry.id   AF-A0AA38CL66-F1
#
_cell.length_a   1.000
_cell.length_b   1.000
_cell.length_c   1.000
_cell.angle_alpha   90.00
_cell.angle_beta   90.00
_cell.angle_gamma   90.00
#
_symmetry.space_group_name_H-M   'P 1'
#
loop_
_entity.id
_entity.type
_entity.pdbx_description
1 polymer ?
#
loop_
_entity_poly.entity_id
_entity_poly.type
_entity_poly.pdbx_seq_one_letter_code
_entity_poly.pdbx_strand_id
1 'polypeptide(L)'
;TSRFARLQGIQCAIAGKNLYMRFCCFTGDAMGMNMVSKGVQNVLDYLQTVFPDMDVISVSGNFCADKKPTAVNWIEGRGKSIVCEAVITEEVVKKVLKTTVPALLELNMLKNLTGSAMAGAMGGFNAHAANIVSAVFIATGQDPAQNVESSHCITMMEPANGGKDLHVSVTMPCIEVGTVGGGTHLASQAACLNMLGVKGANAASPGANAQNLARIVAGAVLAGELSLMSALAAGQLVKSHMKYN
;
A
#
# COMPACT_ATOMS: atom_id res chain seq x y z
N THR A 1 24.34 11.47 3.43
CA THR A 1 24.58 10.09 3.91
C THR A 1 24.37 8.99 2.86
N SER A 2 23.69 9.23 1.72
CA SER A 2 23.40 8.23 0.68
C SER A 2 23.38 8.85 -0.72
N ARG A 3 23.71 8.06 -1.75
CA ARG A 3 23.59 8.46 -3.16
C ARG A 3 22.13 8.56 -3.63
N PHE A 4 21.19 7.89 -2.97
CA PHE A 4 19.79 7.82 -3.37
C PHE A 4 18.84 8.58 -2.43
N ALA A 5 19.15 8.65 -1.14
CA ALA A 5 18.30 9.37 -0.19
C ALA A 5 18.23 10.85 -0.57
N ARG A 6 17.04 11.36 -0.86
CA ARG A 6 16.79 12.79 -1.07
C ARG A 6 15.62 13.21 -0.20
N LEU A 7 15.89 14.08 0.76
CA LEU A 7 14.85 14.67 1.61
C LEU A 7 13.90 15.49 0.72
N GLN A 8 12.60 15.25 0.85
CA GLN A 8 11.55 15.94 0.11
C GLN A 8 10.78 16.92 1.01
N GLY A 9 10.64 16.59 2.30
CA GLY A 9 9.96 17.45 3.26
C GLY A 9 10.05 16.91 4.67
N ILE A 10 9.69 17.75 5.63
CA ILE A 10 9.60 17.39 7.05
C ILE A 10 8.26 17.91 7.56
N GLN A 11 7.43 17.03 8.09
CA GLN A 11 6.20 17.40 8.78
C GLN A 11 6.45 17.34 10.29
N CYS A 12 6.14 18.42 10.99
CA CYS A 12 6.37 18.51 12.43
C CYS A 12 5.03 18.53 13.18
N ALA A 13 4.98 17.83 14.31
CA ALA A 13 3.89 17.92 15.27
C ALA A 13 4.46 18.12 16.67
N ILE A 14 3.82 18.95 17.49
CA ILE A 14 4.28 19.30 18.84
C ILE A 14 3.24 18.81 19.85
N ALA A 15 3.71 18.20 20.94
CA ALA A 15 2.88 17.86 22.10
C ALA A 15 3.59 18.33 23.38
N GLY A 16 3.19 19.49 23.89
CA GLY A 16 3.88 20.16 24.99
C GLY A 16 5.33 20.47 24.60
N LYS A 17 6.30 19.94 25.37
CA LYS A 17 7.74 20.11 25.08
C LYS A 17 8.30 19.12 24.05
N ASN A 18 7.50 18.18 23.57
CA ASN A 18 7.95 17.14 22.65
C ASN A 18 7.71 17.55 21.19
N LEU A 19 8.70 17.37 20.33
CA LEU A 19 8.62 17.59 18.89
C LEU A 19 8.75 16.25 18.14
N TYR A 20 7.77 15.95 17.29
CA TYR A 20 7.76 14.80 16.40
C TYR A 20 8.03 15.27 14.98
N MET A 21 9.12 14.78 14.38
CA MET A 21 9.52 15.15 13.03
C MET A 21 9.39 13.95 12.08
N ARG A 22 8.51 14.08 11.08
CA ARG A 22 8.27 13.07 10.05
C ARG A 22 9.01 13.46 8.78
N PHE A 23 10.16 12.83 8.57
CA PHE A 23 11.01 13.06 7.41
C PHE A 23 10.50 12.24 6.21
N CYS A 24 10.21 12.93 5.12
CA CYS A 24 9.83 12.31 3.85
C CYS A 24 11.04 12.31 2.89
N CYS A 25 11.43 11.14 2.41
CA CYS A 25 12.61 10.97 1.58
C CYS A 25 12.32 10.08 0.38
N PHE A 26 12.84 10.46 -0.78
CA PHE A 26 13.00 9.55 -1.91
C PHE A 26 14.16 8.58 -1.63
N THR A 27 13.99 7.29 -1.97
CA THR A 27 14.90 6.19 -1.57
C THR A 27 15.42 5.34 -2.74
N GLY A 28 15.15 5.75 -3.98
CA GLY A 28 15.41 4.93 -5.15
C GLY A 28 14.56 3.65 -5.14
N ASP A 29 15.17 2.54 -5.55
CA ASP A 29 14.49 1.23 -5.64
C ASP A 29 14.47 0.44 -4.32
N ALA A 30 15.06 0.98 -3.25
CA ALA A 30 14.93 0.39 -1.92
C ALA A 30 13.61 0.84 -1.27
N MET A 31 13.01 -0.02 -0.44
CA MET A 31 11.92 0.40 0.46
C MET A 31 12.40 1.58 1.34
N GLY A 32 13.64 1.47 1.84
CA GLY A 32 14.43 2.63 2.25
C GLY A 32 14.48 2.93 3.74
N MET A 33 13.82 2.15 4.60
CA MET A 33 13.82 2.36 6.07
C MET A 33 15.22 2.63 6.65
N ASN A 34 16.17 1.70 6.47
CA ASN A 34 17.54 1.88 6.98
C ASN A 34 18.25 3.12 6.38
N MET A 35 17.98 3.42 5.11
CA MET A 35 18.57 4.55 4.41
C MET A 35 18.07 5.88 5.00
N VAL A 36 16.77 5.96 5.28
CA VAL A 36 16.12 7.13 5.87
C VAL A 36 16.56 7.28 7.33
N SER A 37 16.53 6.22 8.14
CA SER A 37 16.97 6.29 9.55
C SER A 37 18.40 6.80 9.69
N LYS A 38 19.33 6.35 8.83
CA LYS A 38 20.70 6.88 8.80
C LYS A 38 20.75 8.36 8.42
N GLY A 39 19.93 8.79 7.46
CA GLY A 39 19.83 10.20 7.10
C GLY A 39 19.29 11.06 8.24
N VAL A 40 18.25 10.58 8.92
CA VAL A 40 17.63 11.25 10.06
C VAL A 40 18.59 11.36 11.24
N GLN A 41 19.35 10.31 11.57
CA GLN A 41 20.35 10.38 12.65
C GLN A 41 21.33 11.53 12.42
N ASN A 42 21.90 11.64 11.21
CA ASN A 42 22.81 12.74 10.88
C ASN A 42 22.17 14.13 10.98
N VAL A 43 20.87 14.25 10.67
CA VAL A 43 20.14 15.51 10.84
C VAL A 43 19.93 15.82 12.31
N LEU A 44 19.59 14.82 13.12
CA LEU A 44 19.41 14.98 14.57
C LEU A 44 20.73 15.38 15.24
N ASP A 45 21.85 14.75 14.89
CA ASP A 45 23.19 15.08 15.40
C ASP A 45 23.54 16.55 15.08
N TYR A 46 23.23 17.01 13.86
CA TYR A 46 23.42 18.41 13.47
C TYR A 46 22.51 19.35 14.27
N LEU A 47 21.22 19.00 14.41
CA LEU A 47 20.26 19.83 15.14
C LEU A 47 20.66 20.00 16.62
N GLN A 48 21.28 19.00 17.25
CA GLN A 48 21.81 19.12 18.61
C GLN A 48 22.95 20.14 18.73
N THR A 49 23.69 20.42 17.64
CA THR A 49 24.69 21.50 17.64
C THR A 49 24.06 22.89 17.55
N VAL A 50 22.86 22.98 16.94
CA VAL A 50 22.12 24.24 16.76
C VAL A 50 21.23 24.53 17.98
N PHE A 51 20.67 23.48 18.59
CA PHE A 51 19.82 23.51 19.77
C PHE A 51 20.46 22.62 20.85
N PRO A 52 21.46 23.11 21.61
CA PRO A 52 22.19 22.32 22.60
C PRO A 52 21.33 21.80 23.76
N ASP A 53 20.16 22.40 23.96
CA ASP A 53 19.15 22.00 24.94
C ASP A 53 18.15 20.96 24.39
N MET A 54 18.23 20.60 23.11
CA MET A 54 17.41 19.55 22.50
C MET A 54 17.90 18.16 22.89
N ASP A 55 17.01 17.37 23.48
CA ASP A 55 17.25 15.96 23.78
C ASP A 55 16.61 15.03 22.73
N VAL A 56 17.41 14.14 22.15
CA VAL A 56 16.96 13.16 21.16
C VAL A 56 16.55 11.88 21.87
N ILE A 57 15.24 11.76 22.15
CA ILE A 57 14.71 10.59 22.86
C ILE A 57 14.77 9.31 22.01
N SER A 58 14.43 9.40 20.73
CA SER A 58 14.42 8.26 19.80
C SER A 58 14.39 8.73 18.35
N VAL A 59 15.06 8.00 17.45
CA VAL A 59 14.96 8.18 15.98
C VAL A 59 13.57 7.80 15.46
N SER A 60 12.84 6.94 16.18
CA SER A 60 11.47 6.55 15.84
C SER A 60 10.55 6.84 17.02
N GLY A 61 9.79 7.92 16.91
CA GLY A 61 8.75 8.31 17.87
C GLY A 61 7.35 7.85 17.47
N ASN A 62 7.23 6.78 16.69
CA ASN A 62 5.96 6.29 16.08
C ASN A 62 5.22 7.27 15.15
N PHE A 63 5.79 8.43 14.82
CA PHE A 63 5.24 9.39 13.86
C PHE A 63 5.67 9.12 12.40
N CYS A 64 6.29 7.95 12.13
CA CYS A 64 6.57 7.49 10.77
C CYS A 64 5.26 7.23 9.98
N ALA A 65 4.30 6.44 10.44
CA ALA A 65 4.39 5.34 11.43
C ALA A 65 4.83 4.04 10.72
N ASP A 66 5.47 3.09 11.40
CA ASP A 66 5.93 1.83 10.78
C ASP A 66 5.35 0.59 11.44
N LYS A 67 4.66 -0.25 10.67
CA LYS A 67 4.01 -1.51 11.10
C LYS A 67 2.92 -1.30 12.16
N LYS A 68 2.29 -0.12 12.17
CA LYS A 68 1.16 0.20 13.06
C LYS A 68 0.06 0.93 12.28
N PRO A 69 -1.23 0.58 12.50
CA PRO A 69 -2.32 1.26 11.81
C PRO A 69 -2.39 2.72 12.29
N THR A 70 -2.22 3.67 11.37
CA THR A 70 -2.24 5.11 11.71
C THR A 70 -2.93 5.97 10.65
N ALA A 71 -3.59 7.03 11.12
CA ALA A 71 -4.21 8.03 10.25
C ALA A 71 -3.19 8.79 9.40
N VAL A 72 -2.01 9.08 9.95
CA VAL A 72 -0.98 9.86 9.23
C VAL A 72 -0.54 9.16 7.94
N ASN A 73 -0.41 7.84 7.93
CA ASN A 73 -0.05 7.11 6.72
C ASN A 73 -1.20 7.02 5.72
N TRP A 74 -2.44 6.99 6.19
CA TRP A 74 -3.63 7.06 5.33
C TRP A 74 -3.76 8.43 4.64
N ILE A 75 -3.60 9.51 5.39
CA ILE A 75 -3.85 10.88 4.93
C ILE A 75 -2.67 11.42 4.12
N GLU A 76 -1.45 11.27 4.64
CA GLU A 76 -0.25 11.88 4.07
C GLU A 76 0.54 10.92 3.18
N GLY A 77 0.14 9.64 3.13
CA GLY A 77 0.86 8.58 2.43
C GLY A 77 2.16 8.14 3.11
N ARG A 78 2.68 6.99 2.71
CA ARG A 78 3.99 6.46 3.14
C ARG A 78 4.52 5.45 2.13
N GLY A 79 5.75 5.61 1.65
CA GLY A 79 6.25 4.77 0.56
C GLY A 79 5.69 5.22 -0.80
N LYS A 80 4.79 4.45 -1.41
CA LYS A 80 4.20 4.76 -2.71
C LYS A 80 2.68 4.85 -2.60
N SER A 81 2.12 5.98 -3.04
CA SER A 81 0.69 6.20 -3.18
C SER A 81 0.24 5.89 -4.60
N ILE A 82 -0.65 4.92 -4.77
CA ILE A 82 -1.06 4.40 -6.08
C ILE A 82 -2.59 4.41 -6.19
N VAL A 83 -3.08 4.79 -7.36
CA VAL A 83 -4.45 4.52 -7.81
C VAL A 83 -4.39 3.57 -9.00
N CYS A 84 -5.29 2.59 -9.03
CA CYS A 84 -5.49 1.69 -10.15
C CYS A 84 -6.98 1.60 -10.46
N GLU A 85 -7.35 1.65 -11.74
CA GLU A 85 -8.74 1.62 -12.18
C GLU A 85 -8.93 0.77 -13.44
N ALA A 86 -10.16 0.29 -13.63
CA ALA A 86 -10.57 -0.45 -14.82
C ALA A 86 -12.07 -0.26 -15.07
N VAL A 87 -12.47 -0.42 -16.34
CA VAL A 87 -13.88 -0.56 -16.73
C VAL A 87 -14.12 -2.00 -17.16
N ILE A 88 -15.05 -2.67 -16.50
CA ILE A 88 -15.43 -4.07 -16.76
C ILE A 88 -16.78 -4.07 -17.45
N THR A 89 -16.82 -4.67 -18.65
CA THR A 89 -18.05 -4.70 -19.45
C THR A 89 -19.13 -5.55 -18.79
N GLU A 90 -20.40 -5.22 -19.03
CA GLU A 90 -21.55 -5.99 -18.52
C GLU A 90 -21.43 -7.49 -18.82
N GLU A 91 -20.94 -7.81 -20.02
CA GLU A 91 -20.74 -9.18 -20.47
C GLU A 91 -19.74 -9.91 -19.57
N VAL A 92 -18.61 -9.29 -19.24
CA VAL A 92 -17.60 -9.88 -18.34
C VAL A 92 -18.15 -10.01 -16.92
N VAL A 93 -18.88 -9.00 -16.43
CA VAL A 93 -19.53 -9.06 -15.11
C VAL A 93 -20.49 -10.25 -15.01
N LYS A 94 -21.32 -10.48 -16.04
CA LYS A 94 -22.26 -11.61 -16.06
C LYS A 94 -21.56 -12.95 -16.29
N LYS A 95 -20.71 -13.04 -17.32
CA LYS A 95 -20.14 -14.32 -17.78
C LYS A 95 -18.94 -14.77 -16.95
N VAL A 96 -18.12 -13.87 -16.44
CA VAL A 96 -16.91 -14.23 -15.67
C VAL A 96 -17.18 -14.08 -14.18
N LEU A 97 -17.66 -12.92 -13.75
CA LEU A 97 -17.87 -12.61 -12.34
C LEU A 97 -19.16 -13.20 -11.76
N LYS A 98 -20.05 -13.71 -12.62
CA LYS A 98 -21.30 -14.40 -12.25
C LYS A 98 -22.23 -13.56 -11.36
N THR A 99 -22.23 -12.25 -11.58
CA THR A 99 -23.05 -11.28 -10.83
C THR A 99 -23.59 -10.20 -11.77
N THR A 100 -24.17 -9.13 -11.22
CA THR A 100 -24.64 -7.95 -11.95
C THR A 100 -23.95 -6.67 -11.46
N VAL A 101 -23.88 -5.65 -12.31
CA VAL A 101 -23.32 -4.34 -11.93
C VAL A 101 -24.07 -3.74 -10.73
N PRO A 102 -25.42 -3.67 -10.71
CA PRO A 102 -26.14 -3.12 -9.54
C PRO A 102 -25.82 -3.83 -8.22
N ALA A 103 -25.69 -5.15 -8.23
CA ALA A 103 -25.38 -5.92 -7.03
C ALA A 103 -23.97 -5.61 -6.49
N LEU A 104 -22.99 -5.41 -7.38
CA LEU A 104 -21.63 -5.01 -7.00
C LEU A 104 -21.59 -3.59 -6.43
N LEU A 105 -22.30 -2.64 -7.04
CA LEU A 105 -22.39 -1.26 -6.57
C LEU A 105 -23.01 -1.20 -5.17
N GLU A 106 -24.15 -1.87 -4.98
CA GLU A 106 -24.84 -1.94 -3.70
C GLU A 106 -23.97 -2.59 -2.62
N LEU A 107 -23.37 -3.74 -2.92
CA LEU A 107 -22.51 -4.44 -1.97
C LEU A 107 -21.27 -3.60 -1.61
N ASN A 108 -20.62 -2.94 -2.57
CA ASN A 108 -19.45 -2.10 -2.29
C ASN A 108 -19.81 -0.95 -1.35
N MET A 109 -20.93 -0.27 -1.60
CA MET A 109 -21.41 0.81 -0.76
C MET A 109 -21.71 0.31 0.66
N LEU A 110 -22.50 -0.76 0.80
CA LEU A 110 -22.91 -1.28 2.11
C LEU A 110 -21.75 -1.91 2.88
N LYS A 111 -20.86 -2.64 2.21
CA LYS A 111 -19.77 -3.39 2.85
C LYS A 111 -18.52 -2.54 3.05
N ASN A 112 -17.91 -2.11 1.94
CA ASN A 112 -16.58 -1.51 1.97
C ASN A 112 -16.61 -0.08 2.49
N LEU A 113 -17.72 0.65 2.29
CA LEU A 113 -17.89 2.01 2.81
C LEU A 113 -18.66 2.01 4.14
N THR A 114 -19.97 1.78 4.13
CA THR A 114 -20.81 1.88 5.33
C THR A 114 -20.38 0.89 6.40
N GLY A 115 -20.18 -0.38 6.06
CA GLY A 115 -19.75 -1.40 7.01
C GLY A 115 -18.41 -1.05 7.68
N SER A 116 -17.43 -0.63 6.89
CA SER A 116 -16.12 -0.19 7.40
C SER A 116 -16.22 1.06 8.27
N ALA A 117 -17.08 2.01 7.90
CA ALA A 117 -17.35 3.20 8.71
C ALA A 117 -17.98 2.83 10.06
N MET A 118 -18.97 1.93 10.06
CA MET A 118 -19.58 1.41 11.30
C MET A 118 -18.58 0.66 12.17
N ALA A 119 -17.59 0.01 11.58
CA ALA A 119 -16.52 -0.68 12.28
C ALA A 119 -15.40 0.26 12.81
N GLY A 120 -15.43 1.55 12.50
CA GLY A 120 -14.36 2.48 12.85
C GLY A 120 -13.04 2.17 12.14
N ALA A 121 -13.10 1.61 10.92
CA ALA A 121 -11.91 1.20 10.18
C ALA A 121 -11.05 2.41 9.78
N MET A 122 -9.73 2.30 10.02
CA MET A 122 -8.74 3.26 9.55
C MET A 122 -8.04 2.72 8.30
N GLY A 123 -8.34 3.31 7.14
CA GLY A 123 -7.77 2.88 5.84
C GLY A 123 -8.25 1.52 5.32
N GLY A 124 -9.18 0.86 6.01
CA GLY A 124 -9.70 -0.47 5.70
C GLY A 124 -11.01 -0.46 4.88
N PHE A 125 -11.12 0.37 3.86
CA PHE A 125 -12.34 0.52 3.05
C PHE A 125 -12.35 -0.41 1.82
N ASN A 126 -12.04 -1.69 2.05
CA ASN A 126 -11.83 -2.70 1.01
C ASN A 126 -12.31 -4.08 1.47
N ALA A 127 -12.27 -5.06 0.57
CA ALA A 127 -12.68 -6.42 0.86
C ALA A 127 -11.56 -7.25 1.48
N HIS A 128 -10.41 -7.34 0.83
CA HIS A 128 -9.29 -8.17 1.28
C HIS A 128 -7.94 -7.75 0.68
N ALA A 129 -7.67 -6.45 0.54
CA ALA A 129 -6.38 -5.96 0.01
C ALA A 129 -5.18 -6.59 0.73
N ALA A 130 -5.29 -6.79 2.05
CA ALA A 130 -4.28 -7.44 2.88
C ALA A 130 -3.89 -8.85 2.44
N ASN A 131 -4.82 -9.65 1.90
CA ASN A 131 -4.52 -10.99 1.40
C ASN A 131 -3.55 -10.91 0.21
N ILE A 132 -3.87 -10.04 -0.75
CA ILE A 132 -3.08 -9.89 -1.97
C ILE A 132 -1.72 -9.25 -1.67
N VAL A 133 -1.70 -8.19 -0.86
CA VAL A 133 -0.46 -7.54 -0.43
C VAL A 133 0.46 -8.55 0.26
N SER A 134 -0.05 -9.32 1.22
CA SER A 134 0.74 -10.33 1.93
C SER A 134 1.31 -11.39 0.98
N ALA A 135 0.49 -11.91 0.06
CA ALA A 135 0.92 -12.93 -0.89
C ALA A 135 2.05 -12.41 -1.80
N VAL A 136 1.88 -11.21 -2.38
CA VAL A 136 2.91 -10.59 -3.22
C VAL A 136 4.16 -10.26 -2.40
N PHE A 137 4.00 -9.75 -1.18
CA PHE A 137 5.12 -9.36 -0.32
C PHE A 137 6.01 -10.56 0.03
N ILE A 138 5.40 -11.67 0.46
CA ILE A 138 6.12 -12.90 0.78
C ILE A 138 6.82 -13.45 -0.46
N ALA A 139 6.12 -13.52 -1.60
CA ALA A 139 6.67 -14.04 -2.85
C ALA A 139 7.84 -13.19 -3.37
N THR A 140 7.79 -11.87 -3.21
CA THR A 140 8.77 -10.93 -3.78
C THR A 140 9.80 -10.42 -2.77
N GLY A 141 9.84 -10.98 -1.56
CA GLY A 141 10.87 -10.67 -0.55
C GLY A 141 10.76 -9.29 0.09
N GLN A 142 9.54 -8.77 0.17
CA GLN A 142 9.21 -7.57 0.94
C GLN A 142 9.11 -7.90 2.43
N ASP A 143 8.86 -6.90 3.26
CA ASP A 143 8.64 -7.08 4.71
C ASP A 143 7.16 -7.35 4.98
N PRO A 144 6.74 -8.59 5.31
CA PRO A 144 5.32 -8.92 5.47
C PRO A 144 4.66 -8.19 6.64
N ALA A 145 5.43 -7.73 7.64
CA ALA A 145 4.87 -6.97 8.76
C ALA A 145 4.38 -5.58 8.32
N GLN A 146 4.89 -5.05 7.20
CA GLN A 146 4.41 -3.80 6.62
C GLN A 146 3.06 -3.92 5.91
N ASN A 147 2.51 -5.14 5.80
CA ASN A 147 1.14 -5.35 5.34
C ASN A 147 0.13 -4.55 6.17
N VAL A 148 0.39 -4.33 7.47
CA VAL A 148 -0.47 -3.54 8.38
C VAL A 148 -0.87 -2.19 7.77
N GLU A 149 0.06 -1.54 7.06
CA GLU A 149 -0.16 -0.23 6.46
C GLU A 149 -0.25 -0.32 4.94
N SER A 150 0.55 -1.18 4.31
CA SER A 150 0.55 -1.37 2.86
C SER A 150 -0.78 -1.91 2.32
N SER A 151 -1.62 -2.49 3.19
CA SER A 151 -2.98 -2.90 2.83
C SER A 151 -4.04 -1.83 3.01
N HIS A 152 -3.69 -0.61 3.45
CA HIS A 152 -4.63 0.49 3.44
C HIS A 152 -5.11 0.74 2.00
N CYS A 153 -6.41 0.62 1.81
CA CYS A 153 -7.03 0.64 0.50
C CYS A 153 -8.49 1.10 0.64
N ILE A 154 -8.89 1.98 -0.27
CA ILE A 154 -10.30 2.26 -0.54
C ILE A 154 -10.67 1.72 -1.93
N THR A 155 -11.70 0.89 -1.97
CA THR A 155 -12.25 0.31 -3.20
C THR A 155 -13.54 1.06 -3.56
N MET A 156 -13.55 1.66 -4.74
CA MET A 156 -14.72 2.36 -5.28
C MET A 156 -15.25 1.61 -6.49
N MET A 157 -16.58 1.57 -6.61
CA MET A 157 -17.29 0.95 -7.72
C MET A 157 -18.40 1.90 -8.16
N GLU A 158 -18.43 2.21 -9.45
CA GLU A 158 -19.33 3.20 -10.04
C GLU A 158 -19.94 2.67 -11.35
N PRO A 159 -21.17 3.09 -11.70
CA PRO A 159 -21.74 2.77 -12.99
C PRO A 159 -20.97 3.47 -14.12
N ALA A 160 -20.65 2.73 -15.18
CA ALA A 160 -20.05 3.26 -16.40
C ALA A 160 -20.94 2.98 -17.62
N ASN A 161 -20.73 3.72 -18.71
CA ASN A 161 -21.41 3.52 -20.00
C ASN A 161 -22.94 3.43 -19.88
N GLY A 162 -23.55 4.39 -19.17
CA GLY A 162 -24.99 4.43 -18.93
C GLY A 162 -25.50 3.39 -17.94
N GLY A 163 -24.63 2.90 -17.05
CA GLY A 163 -24.96 1.92 -16.01
C GLY A 163 -24.87 0.46 -16.45
N LYS A 164 -24.41 0.19 -17.67
CA LYS A 164 -24.21 -1.17 -18.18
C LYS A 164 -22.92 -1.78 -17.66
N ASP A 165 -21.87 -0.98 -17.61
CA ASP A 165 -20.53 -1.43 -17.26
C ASP A 165 -20.19 -0.99 -15.84
N LEU A 166 -19.18 -1.65 -15.26
CA LEU A 166 -18.66 -1.35 -13.94
C LEU A 166 -17.33 -0.60 -14.08
N HIS A 167 -17.26 0.64 -13.61
CA HIS A 167 -15.97 1.23 -13.25
C HIS A 167 -15.60 0.75 -11.85
N VAL A 168 -14.36 0.32 -11.67
CA VAL A 168 -13.81 -0.09 -10.39
C VAL A 168 -12.44 0.55 -10.22
N SER A 169 -12.16 1.03 -9.01
CA SER A 169 -10.84 1.55 -8.65
C SER A 169 -10.43 1.16 -7.24
N VAL A 170 -9.13 1.11 -7.03
CA VAL A 170 -8.50 0.98 -5.72
C VAL A 170 -7.50 2.12 -5.53
N THR A 171 -7.54 2.75 -4.38
CA THR A 171 -6.55 3.77 -3.98
C THR A 171 -5.82 3.31 -2.73
N MET A 172 -4.50 3.16 -2.85
CA MET A 172 -3.61 2.64 -1.81
C MET A 172 -2.52 3.67 -1.51
N PRO A 173 -2.68 4.50 -0.46
CA PRO A 173 -1.81 5.66 -0.25
C PRO A 173 -0.45 5.30 0.36
N CYS A 174 -0.29 4.10 0.92
CA CYS A 174 0.91 3.77 1.70
C CYS A 174 1.55 2.40 1.40
N ILE A 175 1.75 2.07 0.11
CA ILE A 175 2.44 0.83 -0.28
C ILE A 175 3.95 0.94 -0.03
N GLU A 176 4.48 0.10 0.85
CA GLU A 176 5.89 0.04 1.21
C GLU A 176 6.60 -1.12 0.53
N VAL A 177 7.20 -0.84 -0.63
CA VAL A 177 7.91 -1.86 -1.41
C VAL A 177 9.29 -1.39 -1.86
N GLY A 178 10.15 -2.37 -2.10
CA GLY A 178 11.45 -2.19 -2.72
C GLY A 178 11.83 -3.38 -3.59
N THR A 179 12.72 -3.14 -4.55
CA THR A 179 13.28 -4.17 -5.44
C THR A 179 14.79 -4.36 -5.21
N VAL A 180 15.32 -3.70 -4.18
CA VAL A 180 16.69 -3.81 -3.67
C VAL A 180 16.68 -3.82 -2.13
N GLY A 181 17.50 -4.67 -1.53
CA GLY A 181 17.67 -4.79 -0.08
C GLY A 181 16.61 -5.67 0.59
N GLY A 182 16.74 -5.92 1.89
CA GLY A 182 15.82 -6.81 2.62
C GLY A 182 15.81 -8.21 2.02
N GLY A 183 14.65 -8.89 1.96
CA GLY A 183 14.52 -10.24 1.40
C GLY A 183 14.69 -10.35 -0.13
N THR A 184 14.73 -9.23 -0.85
CA THR A 184 14.78 -9.20 -2.33
C THR A 184 16.04 -9.80 -2.95
N HIS A 185 17.10 -10.02 -2.16
CA HIS A 185 18.35 -10.65 -2.61
C HIS A 185 18.32 -12.18 -2.60
N LEU A 186 17.36 -12.78 -1.87
CA LEU A 186 17.23 -14.23 -1.80
C LEU A 186 16.82 -14.79 -3.17
N ALA A 187 17.38 -15.93 -3.55
CA ALA A 187 17.25 -16.46 -4.91
C ALA A 187 15.79 -16.66 -5.36
N SER A 188 14.95 -17.23 -4.49
CA SER A 188 13.54 -17.48 -4.79
C SER A 188 12.74 -16.19 -4.97
N GLN A 189 12.90 -15.23 -4.05
CA GLN A 189 12.23 -13.93 -4.09
C GLN A 189 12.70 -13.09 -5.28
N ALA A 190 14.00 -13.16 -5.60
CA ALA A 190 14.57 -12.53 -6.78
C ALA A 190 14.00 -13.12 -8.08
N ALA A 191 13.74 -14.43 -8.13
CA ALA A 191 13.09 -15.06 -9.29
C ALA A 191 11.66 -14.54 -9.49
N CYS A 192 10.88 -14.37 -8.42
CA CYS A 192 9.55 -13.74 -8.50
C CYS A 192 9.63 -12.27 -8.97
N LEU A 193 10.60 -11.49 -8.47
CA LEU A 193 10.82 -10.12 -8.95
C LEU A 193 11.26 -10.06 -10.43
N ASN A 194 12.04 -11.04 -10.89
CA ASN A 194 12.44 -11.17 -12.29
C ASN A 194 11.23 -11.52 -13.18
N MET A 195 10.34 -12.40 -12.72
CA MET A 195 9.09 -12.73 -13.42
C MET A 195 8.22 -11.49 -13.65
N LEU A 196 8.20 -10.58 -12.67
CA LEU A 196 7.52 -9.29 -12.76
C LEU A 196 8.31 -8.21 -13.53
N GLY A 197 9.55 -8.49 -13.95
CA GLY A 197 10.41 -7.57 -14.69
C GLY A 197 10.93 -6.38 -13.86
N VAL A 198 10.94 -6.47 -12.53
CA VAL A 198 11.26 -5.34 -11.63
C VAL A 198 12.43 -5.60 -10.69
N LYS A 199 13.14 -6.72 -10.82
CA LYS A 199 14.25 -7.04 -9.92
C LYS A 199 15.40 -6.03 -9.99
N GLY A 200 15.92 -5.63 -8.83
CA GLY A 200 17.11 -4.80 -8.72
C GLY A 200 16.88 -3.30 -8.88
N ALA A 201 17.98 -2.56 -8.89
CA ALA A 201 17.98 -1.12 -9.10
C ALA A 201 17.78 -0.79 -10.58
N ASN A 202 17.00 0.24 -10.87
CA ASN A 202 16.90 0.79 -12.22
C ASN A 202 18.00 1.85 -12.41
N ALA A 203 18.98 1.55 -13.25
CA ALA A 203 20.14 2.43 -13.44
C ALA A 203 19.79 3.73 -14.17
N ALA A 204 18.85 3.68 -15.12
CA ALA A 204 18.45 4.83 -15.93
C ALA A 204 17.50 5.76 -15.17
N SER A 205 16.60 5.20 -14.38
CA SER A 205 15.60 5.93 -13.59
C SER A 205 15.46 5.30 -12.22
N PRO A 206 16.34 5.65 -11.25
CA PRO A 206 16.27 5.10 -9.90
C PRO A 206 14.85 5.20 -9.32
N GLY A 207 14.38 4.13 -8.70
CA GLY A 207 13.03 4.05 -8.13
C GLY A 207 11.95 3.57 -9.10
N ALA A 208 12.21 3.52 -10.41
CA ALA A 208 11.22 3.08 -11.40
C ALA A 208 10.77 1.62 -11.18
N ASN A 209 11.68 0.73 -10.76
CA ASN A 209 11.34 -0.67 -10.53
C ASN A 209 10.45 -0.82 -9.28
N ALA A 210 10.80 -0.12 -8.19
CA ALA A 210 9.98 -0.13 -6.98
C ALA A 210 8.60 0.52 -7.19
N GLN A 211 8.51 1.58 -8.01
CA GLN A 211 7.23 2.16 -8.41
C GLN A 211 6.41 1.18 -9.25
N ASN A 212 7.04 0.45 -10.18
CA ASN A 212 6.34 -0.53 -11.00
C ASN A 212 5.84 -1.71 -10.16
N LEU A 213 6.62 -2.19 -9.18
CA LEU A 213 6.16 -3.19 -8.23
C LEU A 213 4.93 -2.70 -7.44
N ALA A 214 4.91 -1.44 -6.99
CA ALA A 214 3.74 -0.88 -6.31
C ALA A 214 2.49 -0.84 -7.21
N ARG A 215 2.64 -0.53 -8.51
CA ARG A 215 1.55 -0.60 -9.49
C ARG A 215 1.03 -2.04 -9.68
N ILE A 216 1.93 -3.01 -9.74
CA ILE A 216 1.58 -4.43 -9.83
C ILE A 216 0.80 -4.88 -8.59
N VAL A 217 1.25 -4.47 -7.39
CA VAL A 217 0.52 -4.75 -6.14
C VAL A 217 -0.89 -4.17 -6.19
N ALA A 218 -1.05 -2.90 -6.54
CA ALA A 218 -2.38 -2.27 -6.64
C ALA A 218 -3.28 -2.92 -7.69
N GLY A 219 -2.74 -3.26 -8.87
CA GLY A 219 -3.48 -3.97 -9.91
C GLY A 219 -3.92 -5.37 -9.48
N ALA A 220 -3.05 -6.10 -8.78
CA ALA A 220 -3.39 -7.40 -8.20
C ALA A 220 -4.48 -7.25 -7.11
N VAL A 221 -4.39 -6.22 -6.27
CA VAL A 221 -5.43 -5.90 -5.28
C VAL A 221 -6.76 -5.63 -5.97
N LEU A 222 -6.80 -4.79 -7.01
CA LEU A 222 -8.02 -4.52 -7.78
C LEU A 222 -8.65 -5.80 -8.34
N ALA A 223 -7.83 -6.70 -8.92
CA ALA A 223 -8.30 -7.98 -9.42
C ALA A 223 -8.88 -8.87 -8.29
N GLY A 224 -8.19 -8.91 -7.14
CA GLY A 224 -8.66 -9.61 -5.95
C GLY A 224 -9.99 -9.05 -5.43
N GLU A 225 -10.10 -7.73 -5.30
CA GLU A 225 -11.31 -7.03 -4.86
C GLU A 225 -12.49 -7.37 -5.77
N LEU A 226 -12.29 -7.27 -7.09
CA LEU A 226 -13.31 -7.58 -8.08
C LEU A 226 -13.81 -9.03 -7.93
N SER A 227 -12.89 -9.99 -7.77
CA SER A 227 -13.24 -11.40 -7.63
C SER A 227 -14.02 -11.69 -6.33
N LEU A 228 -13.52 -11.22 -5.18
CA LEU A 228 -14.14 -11.49 -3.88
C LEU A 228 -15.51 -10.81 -3.76
N MET A 229 -15.60 -9.54 -4.16
CA MET A 229 -16.88 -8.81 -4.15
C MET A 229 -17.92 -9.49 -5.03
N SER A 230 -17.51 -10.03 -6.18
CA SER A 230 -18.40 -10.78 -7.07
C SER A 230 -18.88 -12.09 -6.46
N ALA A 231 -17.98 -12.84 -5.81
CA ALA A 231 -18.34 -14.08 -5.12
C ALA A 231 -19.30 -13.83 -3.94
N LEU A 232 -19.12 -12.73 -3.21
CA LEU A 232 -20.02 -12.29 -2.14
C LEU A 232 -21.39 -11.89 -2.69
N ALA A 233 -21.43 -11.04 -3.73
CA ALA A 233 -22.66 -10.58 -4.35
C ALA A 233 -23.49 -11.75 -4.94
N ALA A 234 -22.81 -12.79 -5.45
CA ALA A 234 -23.47 -13.99 -5.97
C ALA A 234 -23.82 -15.04 -4.88
N GLY A 235 -23.50 -14.81 -3.60
CA GLY A 235 -23.73 -15.76 -2.51
C GLY A 235 -22.88 -17.04 -2.60
N GLN A 236 -21.73 -16.98 -3.28
CA GLN A 236 -20.89 -18.15 -3.59
C GLN A 236 -19.71 -18.35 -2.64
N LEU A 237 -19.42 -17.40 -1.75
CA LEU A 237 -18.21 -17.43 -0.91
C LEU A 237 -18.07 -18.74 -0.12
N VAL A 238 -19.12 -19.14 0.61
CA VAL A 238 -19.10 -20.35 1.45
C VAL A 238 -18.85 -21.61 0.61
N LYS A 239 -19.46 -21.71 -0.57
CA LYS A 239 -19.30 -22.87 -1.47
C LYS A 239 -17.88 -22.95 -2.04
N SER A 240 -17.28 -21.80 -2.38
CA SER A 240 -15.91 -21.75 -2.89
C SER A 240 -14.87 -22.10 -1.82
N HIS A 241 -15.04 -21.59 -0.59
CA HIS A 241 -14.18 -21.97 0.53
C HIS A 241 -14.25 -23.47 0.82
N MET A 242 -15.44 -24.07 0.89
CA MET A 242 -15.60 -25.51 1.16
C MET A 242 -15.00 -26.43 0.07
N LYS A 243 -14.76 -25.91 -1.15
CA LYS A 243 -14.25 -26.71 -2.27
C LYS A 243 -12.73 -26.64 -2.40
N TYR A 244 -12.10 -25.53 -2.02
CA TYR A 244 -10.70 -25.24 -2.34
C TYR A 244 -9.84 -24.84 -1.13
N ASN A 245 -10.41 -24.80 0.08
CA ASN A 245 -9.74 -24.52 1.34
C ASN A 245 -10.20 -25.52 2.41
#